data_AF-A0A1V6B791-F1
#
_entry.id   AF-A0A1V6B791-F1
#
_cell.length_a   1.000
_cell.length_b   1.000
_cell.length_c   1.000
_cell.angle_alpha   90.00
_cell.angle_beta   90.00
_cell.angle_gamma   90.00
#
_symmetry.space_group_name_H-M   'P 1'
#
loop_
_entity.id
_entity.type
_entity.pdbx_description
1 polymer ?
#
loop_
_entity_poly.entity_id
_entity_poly.type
_entity_poly.pdbx_seq_one_letter_code
_entity_poly.pdbx_strand_id
1 'polypeptide(L)'
;MLKELKILKHHGKQYISDLRRQKISPLFRGRPVISESISEEEIRSAAAVCPVRAVDKSSGSIDLGKCVFCKECAFLLPGKIEFTNDYHIASNDRNSLIIKPGDHNLIKLDEKKVRQEVRDLFKGALKLRQVSAGGDNSCEMELAASGNVNFDMGRYGIEFVASPRHADGVVITGPISENMSRALEITYDAIPEPRIIILAGTDAISGGIFAGSTALDRSFLEKHHIDLYVPGNPAHPLTFINGIMDLLGIKK
;
A
#
# COMPACT_ATOMS: atom_id res chain seq x y z
N MET A 1 9.70 -6.66 43.69
CA MET A 1 10.54 -7.53 42.83
C MET A 1 9.79 -8.67 42.14
N LEU A 2 8.94 -9.45 42.84
CA LEU A 2 8.13 -10.52 42.23
C LEU A 2 7.09 -10.00 41.22
N LYS A 3 6.55 -8.79 41.45
CA LYS A 3 5.59 -8.14 40.56
C LYS A 3 6.26 -7.72 39.25
N GLU A 4 7.46 -7.18 39.32
CA GLU A 4 8.31 -6.75 38.21
C GLU A 4 8.80 -7.95 37.40
N LEU A 5 9.16 -9.06 38.05
CA LEU A 5 9.48 -10.32 37.37
C LEU A 5 8.25 -10.95 36.69
N LYS A 6 7.06 -10.85 37.30
CA LYS A 6 5.79 -11.25 36.65
C LYS A 6 5.45 -10.34 35.47
N ILE A 7 5.71 -9.03 35.59
CA ILE A 7 5.56 -8.05 34.53
C ILE A 7 6.53 -8.37 33.40
N LEU A 8 7.84 -8.57 33.65
CA LEU A 8 8.83 -8.99 32.65
C LEU A 8 8.45 -10.31 31.95
N LYS A 9 7.89 -11.27 32.71
CA LYS A 9 7.35 -12.52 32.14
C LYS A 9 6.09 -12.28 31.29
N HIS A 10 5.29 -11.26 31.60
CA HIS A 10 4.09 -10.85 30.85
C HIS A 10 4.36 -9.86 29.72
N HIS A 11 5.49 -9.14 29.73
CA HIS A 11 5.94 -8.28 28.63
C HIS A 11 6.04 -9.06 27.32
N GLY A 12 6.03 -10.39 27.42
CA GLY A 12 5.49 -11.25 26.38
C GLY A 12 6.44 -11.38 25.20
N LYS A 13 6.24 -12.46 24.45
CA LYS A 13 6.80 -12.54 23.12
C LYS A 13 5.97 -11.63 22.24
N GLN A 14 6.61 -11.09 21.21
CA GLN A 14 5.91 -10.33 20.19
C GLN A 14 4.70 -11.10 19.65
N TYR A 15 3.57 -10.41 19.50
CA TYR A 15 2.33 -11.06 19.06
C TYR A 15 2.47 -11.63 17.64
N ILE A 16 2.98 -10.83 16.69
CA ILE A 16 3.40 -11.32 15.37
C ILE A 16 4.92 -11.33 15.27
N SER A 17 5.49 -12.52 15.49
CA SER A 17 6.95 -12.71 15.46
C SER A 17 7.59 -12.40 14.09
N ASP A 18 6.95 -12.77 12.98
CA ASP A 18 7.46 -12.59 11.62
C ASP A 18 6.39 -11.97 10.72
N LEU A 19 6.54 -10.68 10.36
CA LEU A 19 5.59 -9.98 9.49
C LEU A 19 5.65 -10.43 8.02
N ARG A 20 6.74 -11.05 7.58
CA ARG A 20 6.94 -11.50 6.19
C ARG A 20 6.26 -12.84 5.92
N ARG A 21 6.06 -13.64 6.98
CA ARG A 21 5.49 -15.00 6.88
C ARG A 21 4.18 -15.15 7.62
N GLN A 22 3.56 -14.03 8.01
CA GLN A 22 2.34 -14.07 8.77
C GLN A 22 1.22 -14.73 7.97
N LYS A 23 0.54 -15.69 8.59
CA LYS A 23 -0.70 -16.28 8.06
C LYS A 23 -1.86 -15.37 8.40
N ILE A 24 -2.65 -15.01 7.41
CA ILE A 24 -3.84 -14.16 7.56
C ILE A 24 -5.10 -14.96 7.30
N SER A 25 -6.25 -14.37 7.60
CA SER A 25 -7.54 -15.00 7.41
C SER A 25 -7.72 -15.46 5.95
N PRO A 26 -8.29 -16.66 5.71
CA PRO A 26 -8.67 -17.11 4.37
C PRO A 26 -9.56 -16.11 3.62
N LEU A 27 -10.28 -15.26 4.35
CA LEU A 27 -11.16 -14.22 3.78
C LEU A 27 -10.40 -13.01 3.23
N PHE A 28 -9.11 -12.85 3.56
CA PHE A 28 -8.29 -11.75 3.06
C PHE A 28 -8.20 -11.78 1.54
N ARG A 29 -8.08 -10.58 0.96
CA ARG A 29 -8.16 -10.34 -0.48
C ARG A 29 -6.85 -9.70 -0.92
N GLY A 30 -5.90 -10.55 -1.24
CA GLY A 30 -4.56 -10.16 -1.67
C GLY A 30 -4.45 -10.06 -3.19
N ARG A 31 -3.27 -10.39 -3.70
CA ARG A 31 -3.02 -10.44 -5.15
C ARG A 31 -4.05 -11.35 -5.86
N PRO A 32 -4.73 -10.87 -6.91
CA PRO A 32 -5.61 -11.71 -7.72
C PRO A 32 -4.79 -12.63 -8.64
N VAL A 33 -5.35 -13.77 -9.02
CA VAL A 33 -4.86 -14.64 -10.08
C VAL A 33 -5.97 -14.72 -11.13
N ILE A 34 -5.59 -14.59 -12.39
CA ILE A 34 -6.49 -14.54 -13.53
C ILE A 34 -6.11 -15.69 -14.46
N SER A 35 -7.06 -16.56 -14.78
CA SER A 35 -6.83 -17.71 -15.67
C SER A 35 -6.37 -17.25 -17.05
N GLU A 36 -5.37 -17.91 -17.63
CA GLU A 36 -4.97 -17.71 -19.03
C GLU A 36 -6.09 -18.05 -20.03
N SER A 37 -7.05 -18.89 -19.61
CA SER A 37 -8.18 -19.34 -20.42
C SER A 37 -9.41 -18.43 -20.34
N ILE A 38 -9.27 -17.23 -19.75
CA ILE A 38 -10.39 -16.28 -19.67
C ILE A 38 -10.73 -15.77 -21.08
N SER A 39 -11.98 -15.94 -21.48
CA SER A 39 -12.48 -15.52 -22.79
C SER A 39 -12.75 -14.02 -22.84
N GLU A 40 -12.85 -13.45 -24.04
CA GLU A 40 -13.16 -12.03 -24.20
C GLU A 40 -14.53 -11.63 -23.63
N GLU A 41 -15.52 -12.54 -23.68
CA GLU A 41 -16.85 -12.28 -23.13
C GLU A 41 -16.82 -12.23 -21.60
N GLU A 42 -16.05 -13.13 -20.97
CA GLU A 42 -15.80 -13.11 -19.54
C GLU A 42 -15.04 -11.83 -19.12
N ILE A 43 -14.02 -11.42 -19.88
CA ILE A 43 -13.30 -10.16 -19.65
C ILE A 43 -14.26 -8.96 -19.67
N ARG A 44 -15.10 -8.86 -20.71
CA ARG A 44 -16.08 -7.76 -20.83
C ARG A 44 -17.07 -7.75 -19.67
N SER A 45 -17.51 -8.93 -19.24
CA SER A 45 -18.43 -9.09 -18.10
C SER A 45 -17.79 -8.67 -16.78
N ALA A 46 -16.54 -9.09 -16.53
CA ALA A 46 -15.77 -8.68 -15.36
C ALA A 46 -15.49 -7.17 -15.33
N ALA A 47 -15.19 -6.57 -16.48
CA ALA A 47 -14.99 -5.13 -16.60
C ALA A 47 -16.28 -4.33 -16.34
N ALA A 48 -17.43 -4.84 -16.81
CA ALA A 48 -18.73 -4.20 -16.63
C ALA A 48 -19.16 -4.13 -15.15
N VAL A 49 -18.84 -5.14 -14.34
CA VAL A 49 -19.17 -5.15 -12.90
C VAL A 49 -18.16 -4.41 -12.02
N CYS A 50 -17.02 -3.99 -12.57
CA CYS A 50 -15.97 -3.34 -11.79
C CYS A 50 -16.31 -1.87 -11.49
N PRO A 51 -16.59 -1.48 -10.22
CA PRO A 51 -17.10 -0.14 -9.89
C PRO A 51 -16.08 0.97 -10.15
N VAL A 52 -14.80 0.62 -10.17
CA VAL A 52 -13.65 1.54 -10.26
C VAL A 52 -12.83 1.34 -11.53
N ARG A 53 -13.34 0.54 -12.48
CA ARG A 53 -12.69 0.26 -13.78
C ARG A 53 -11.23 -0.22 -13.61
N ALA A 54 -11.00 -1.06 -12.61
CA ALA A 54 -9.72 -1.70 -12.36
C ALA A 54 -9.46 -2.89 -13.30
N VAL A 55 -10.52 -3.53 -13.80
CA VAL A 55 -10.41 -4.59 -14.83
C VAL A 55 -10.39 -3.92 -16.20
N ASP A 56 -9.32 -4.15 -16.97
CA ASP A 56 -9.23 -3.67 -18.35
C ASP A 56 -10.13 -4.51 -19.27
N LYS A 57 -10.96 -3.83 -20.05
CA LYS A 57 -11.96 -4.45 -20.93
C LYS A 57 -11.39 -5.19 -22.14
N SER A 58 -10.10 -5.02 -22.43
CA SER A 58 -9.46 -5.57 -23.64
C SER A 58 -8.48 -6.68 -23.26
N SER A 59 -7.61 -6.43 -22.28
CA SER A 59 -6.58 -7.38 -21.87
C SER A 59 -7.02 -8.32 -20.75
N GLY A 60 -8.12 -8.01 -20.05
CA GLY A 60 -8.53 -8.73 -18.84
C GLY A 60 -7.62 -8.49 -17.64
N SER A 61 -6.65 -7.57 -17.72
CA SER A 61 -5.75 -7.29 -16.61
C SER A 61 -6.45 -6.57 -15.46
N ILE A 62 -6.05 -6.85 -14.22
CA ILE A 62 -6.52 -6.14 -13.02
C ILE A 62 -5.43 -5.19 -12.53
N ASP A 63 -5.77 -3.90 -12.48
CA ASP A 63 -4.93 -2.84 -11.93
C ASP A 63 -5.10 -2.72 -10.41
N LEU A 64 -4.13 -3.20 -9.64
CA LEU A 64 -4.18 -3.12 -8.16
C LEU A 64 -4.11 -1.70 -7.62
N GLY A 65 -3.58 -0.76 -8.40
CA GLY A 65 -3.61 0.66 -8.02
C GLY A 65 -5.02 1.27 -8.05
N LYS A 66 -5.97 0.59 -8.72
CA LYS A 66 -7.40 0.97 -8.82
C LYS A 66 -8.34 0.01 -8.10
N CYS A 67 -7.95 -1.24 -7.91
CA CYS A 67 -8.82 -2.28 -7.37
C CYS A 67 -9.23 -1.98 -5.92
N VAL A 68 -10.53 -1.89 -5.65
CA VAL A 68 -11.08 -1.75 -4.28
C VAL A 68 -11.29 -3.10 -3.58
N PHE A 69 -10.77 -4.19 -4.16
CA PHE A 69 -10.83 -5.55 -3.60
C PHE A 69 -12.25 -6.03 -3.24
N CYS A 70 -13.29 -5.56 -3.96
CA CYS A 70 -14.69 -5.89 -3.67
C CYS A 70 -15.08 -7.35 -4.00
N LYS A 71 -14.30 -8.04 -4.85
CA LYS A 71 -14.51 -9.41 -5.36
C LYS A 71 -15.66 -9.61 -6.35
N GLU A 72 -16.37 -8.57 -6.78
CA GLU A 72 -17.48 -8.70 -7.75
C GLU A 72 -17.09 -9.49 -9.01
N CYS A 73 -15.91 -9.23 -9.59
CA CYS A 73 -15.41 -9.97 -10.74
C CYS A 73 -15.10 -11.46 -10.44
N ALA A 74 -14.64 -11.77 -9.23
CA ALA A 74 -14.35 -13.13 -8.79
C ALA A 74 -15.63 -13.92 -8.47
N PHE A 75 -16.65 -13.26 -7.90
CA PHE A 75 -17.96 -13.86 -7.70
C PHE A 75 -18.70 -14.13 -9.00
N LEU A 76 -18.56 -13.23 -9.97
CA LEU A 76 -19.13 -13.39 -11.30
C LEU A 76 -18.47 -14.54 -12.09
N LEU A 77 -17.15 -14.71 -11.95
CA LEU A 77 -16.38 -15.68 -12.71
C LEU A 77 -15.57 -16.64 -11.80
N PRO A 78 -16.23 -17.55 -11.08
CA PRO A 78 -15.55 -18.54 -10.24
C PRO A 78 -14.57 -19.38 -11.06
N GLY A 79 -13.36 -19.60 -10.53
CA GLY A 79 -12.29 -20.36 -11.20
C GLY A 79 -11.57 -19.62 -12.33
N LYS A 80 -12.04 -18.43 -12.73
CA LYS A 80 -11.34 -17.55 -13.68
C LYS A 80 -10.60 -16.42 -13.00
N ILE A 81 -11.21 -15.81 -11.98
CA ILE A 81 -10.58 -14.75 -11.18
C ILE A 81 -10.68 -15.15 -9.71
N GLU A 82 -9.53 -15.23 -9.05
CA GLU A 82 -9.45 -15.57 -7.62
C GLU A 82 -8.55 -14.59 -6.88
N PHE A 83 -8.92 -14.17 -5.68
CA PHE A 83 -8.07 -13.35 -4.83
C PHE A 83 -7.36 -14.23 -3.81
N THR A 84 -6.03 -14.26 -3.86
CA THR A 84 -5.19 -15.04 -2.96
C THR A 84 -5.08 -14.37 -1.58
N ASN A 85 -4.36 -14.99 -0.65
CA ASN A 85 -3.97 -14.34 0.61
C ASN A 85 -2.58 -13.67 0.54
N ASP A 86 -2.04 -13.44 -0.66
CA ASP A 86 -0.76 -12.75 -0.81
C ASP A 86 -0.90 -11.24 -0.59
N TYR A 87 -0.35 -10.76 0.52
CA TYR A 87 -0.32 -9.35 0.88
C TYR A 87 0.95 -8.62 0.43
N HIS A 88 1.90 -9.29 -0.24
CA HIS A 88 3.12 -8.69 -0.77
C HIS A 88 2.84 -8.04 -2.13
N ILE A 89 2.01 -7.00 -2.11
CA ILE A 89 1.50 -6.33 -3.32
C ILE A 89 1.98 -4.89 -3.47
N ALA A 90 2.88 -4.43 -2.61
CA ALA A 90 3.51 -3.13 -2.75
C ALA A 90 4.60 -3.16 -3.85
N SER A 91 4.77 -2.06 -4.57
CA SER A 91 5.82 -1.93 -5.60
C SER A 91 6.29 -0.48 -5.74
N ASN A 92 7.51 -0.27 -6.21
CA ASN A 92 8.04 1.03 -6.65
C ASN A 92 7.85 1.26 -8.15
N ASP A 93 7.15 0.36 -8.84
CA ASP A 93 6.77 0.50 -10.24
C ASP A 93 5.25 0.34 -10.40
N ARG A 94 4.63 1.37 -10.98
CA ARG A 94 3.20 1.38 -11.25
C ARG A 94 2.74 0.28 -12.19
N ASN A 95 3.62 -0.17 -13.09
CA ASN A 95 3.33 -1.25 -14.05
C ASN A 95 3.29 -2.63 -13.38
N SER A 96 4.07 -2.82 -12.31
CA SER A 96 4.07 -4.07 -11.53
C SER A 96 2.76 -4.30 -10.78
N LEU A 97 1.90 -3.29 -10.69
CA LEU A 97 0.56 -3.39 -10.12
C LEU A 97 -0.49 -3.88 -11.12
N ILE A 98 -0.13 -4.12 -12.39
CA ILE A 98 -1.04 -4.59 -13.43
C ILE A 98 -0.93 -6.12 -13.55
N ILE A 99 -1.91 -6.83 -13.00
CA ILE A 99 -1.96 -8.29 -13.05
C ILE A 99 -2.60 -8.73 -14.36
N LYS A 100 -1.87 -9.52 -15.17
CA LYS A 100 -2.35 -10.03 -16.45
C LYS A 100 -2.92 -11.46 -16.34
N PRO A 101 -3.82 -11.88 -17.24
CA PRO A 101 -4.17 -13.30 -17.39
C PRO A 101 -2.92 -14.18 -17.52
N GLY A 102 -2.88 -15.29 -16.79
CA GLY A 102 -1.74 -16.22 -16.75
C GLY A 102 -0.53 -15.74 -15.93
N ASP A 103 -0.55 -14.54 -15.34
CA ASP A 103 0.54 -14.06 -14.51
C ASP A 103 0.45 -14.59 -13.08
N HIS A 104 1.34 -15.54 -12.77
CA HIS A 104 1.50 -16.15 -11.44
C HIS A 104 2.67 -15.58 -10.64
N ASN A 105 3.37 -14.56 -11.14
CA ASN A 105 4.55 -14.02 -10.46
C ASN A 105 4.15 -13.17 -9.26
N LEU A 106 4.92 -13.28 -8.17
CA LEU A 106 4.80 -12.37 -7.04
C LEU A 106 5.22 -10.95 -7.46
N ILE A 107 4.53 -9.95 -6.91
CA ILE A 107 4.95 -8.56 -7.08
C ILE A 107 6.23 -8.36 -6.28
N LYS A 108 7.20 -7.70 -6.89
CA LYS A 108 8.49 -7.37 -6.28
C LYS A 108 8.82 -5.92 -6.54
N LEU A 109 9.72 -5.37 -5.72
CA LEU A 109 10.37 -4.11 -6.05
C LEU A 109 11.33 -4.29 -7.22
N ASP A 110 11.37 -3.28 -8.07
CA ASP A 110 12.45 -3.11 -9.04
C ASP A 110 13.65 -2.49 -8.33
N GLU A 111 14.63 -3.34 -7.98
CA GLU A 111 15.87 -2.95 -7.32
C GLU A 111 16.64 -1.84 -8.06
N LYS A 112 16.49 -1.73 -9.38
CA LYS A 112 17.17 -0.70 -10.18
C LYS A 112 16.54 0.68 -10.02
N LYS A 113 15.28 0.74 -9.58
CA LYS A 113 14.54 1.99 -9.35
C LYS A 113 14.65 2.48 -7.92
N VAL A 114 15.23 1.69 -7.00
CA VAL A 114 15.43 2.13 -5.62
C VAL A 114 16.62 3.08 -5.57
N ARG A 115 16.38 4.30 -5.06
CA ARG A 115 17.43 5.28 -4.83
C ARG A 115 18.37 4.80 -3.72
N GLN A 116 19.68 4.82 -3.98
CA GLN A 116 20.66 4.25 -3.07
C GLN A 116 20.76 5.05 -1.77
N GLU A 117 20.66 6.38 -1.85
CA GLU A 117 20.69 7.28 -0.69
C GLU A 117 19.55 7.01 0.30
N VAL A 118 18.40 6.53 -0.17
CA VAL A 118 17.27 6.14 0.69
C VAL A 118 17.64 4.95 1.59
N ARG A 119 18.38 3.98 1.04
CA ARG A 119 18.84 2.81 1.80
C ARG A 119 20.00 3.16 2.73
N ASP A 120 20.88 4.04 2.29
CA ASP A 120 22.06 4.41 3.08
C ASP A 120 21.68 5.25 4.31
N LEU A 121 20.68 6.12 4.18
CA LEU A 121 20.28 7.05 5.25
C LEU A 121 19.15 6.55 6.13
N PHE A 122 18.13 5.90 5.56
CA PHE A 122 16.88 5.62 6.32
C PHE A 122 16.74 4.18 6.80
N LYS A 123 17.66 3.28 6.42
CA LYS A 123 17.59 1.88 6.83
C LYS A 123 17.73 1.76 8.36
N GLY A 124 16.64 1.36 9.01
CA GLY A 124 16.57 1.19 10.46
C GLY A 124 16.29 2.48 11.25
N ALA A 125 16.01 3.60 10.58
CA ALA A 125 15.71 4.87 11.24
C ALA A 125 14.68 5.75 10.50
N LEU A 126 13.91 5.18 9.57
CA LEU A 126 12.93 5.90 8.74
C LEU A 126 11.82 6.56 9.56
N LYS A 127 11.74 7.89 9.52
CA LYS A 127 10.66 8.70 10.09
C LYS A 127 9.72 9.16 8.98
N LEU A 128 8.42 8.98 9.16
CA LEU A 128 7.42 9.29 8.15
C LEU A 128 6.41 10.31 8.66
N ARG A 129 5.93 11.19 7.78
CA ARG A 129 4.77 12.04 8.05
C ARG A 129 3.59 11.57 7.22
N GLN A 130 2.50 11.15 7.88
CA GLN A 130 1.26 10.86 7.18
C GLN A 130 0.50 12.16 6.87
N VAL A 131 -0.03 12.28 5.64
CA VAL A 131 -0.98 13.30 5.23
C VAL A 131 -2.22 12.62 4.66
N SER A 132 -3.36 12.77 5.37
CA SER A 132 -4.66 12.41 4.81
C SER A 132 -5.13 13.53 3.88
N ALA A 133 -4.97 13.33 2.58
CA ALA A 133 -5.32 14.29 1.55
C ALA A 133 -6.77 14.08 1.08
N GLY A 134 -7.72 14.12 2.04
CA GLY A 134 -9.15 13.90 1.79
C GLY A 134 -9.61 12.45 1.90
N GLY A 135 -8.98 11.64 2.76
CA GLY A 135 -9.37 10.25 3.01
C GLY A 135 -10.61 10.10 3.91
N ASP A 136 -11.11 8.87 4.01
CA ASP A 136 -12.27 8.49 4.82
C ASP A 136 -11.89 7.90 6.20
N ASN A 137 -10.62 7.98 6.58
CA ASN A 137 -9.98 7.40 7.76
C ASN A 137 -9.74 5.89 7.71
N SER A 138 -10.17 5.17 6.68
CA SER A 138 -9.98 3.71 6.62
C SER A 138 -8.50 3.34 6.51
N CYS A 139 -7.76 3.98 5.60
CA CYS A 139 -6.34 3.73 5.43
C CYS A 139 -5.52 4.29 6.60
N GLU A 140 -5.93 5.44 7.14
CA GLU A 140 -5.35 6.06 8.34
C GLU A 140 -5.39 5.10 9.54
N MET A 141 -6.52 4.41 9.74
CA MET A 141 -6.67 3.44 10.82
C MET A 141 -5.72 2.23 10.67
N GLU A 142 -5.52 1.72 9.46
CA GLU A 142 -4.56 0.64 9.21
C GLU A 142 -3.10 1.10 9.38
N LEU A 143 -2.76 2.32 8.96
CA LEU A 143 -1.44 2.90 9.20
C LEU A 143 -1.19 3.11 10.70
N ALA A 144 -2.19 3.55 11.46
CA ALA A 144 -2.11 3.61 12.92
C ALA A 144 -1.95 2.21 13.54
N ALA A 145 -2.69 1.21 13.03
CA ALA A 145 -2.55 -0.17 13.47
C ALA A 145 -1.15 -0.73 13.22
N SER A 146 -0.46 -0.31 12.14
CA SER A 146 0.92 -0.73 11.84
C SER A 146 1.92 -0.44 12.97
N GLY A 147 1.65 0.58 13.81
CA GLY A 147 2.45 0.92 14.99
C GLY A 147 2.00 0.27 16.30
N ASN A 148 0.92 -0.51 16.32
CA ASN A 148 0.43 -1.13 17.55
C ASN A 148 1.27 -2.37 17.96
N VAL A 149 0.97 -2.93 19.13
CA VAL A 149 1.68 -4.11 19.69
C VAL A 149 1.59 -5.39 18.85
N ASN A 150 0.66 -5.48 17.89
CA ASN A 150 0.54 -6.64 17.03
C ASN A 150 1.61 -6.61 15.93
N PHE A 151 1.71 -5.51 15.21
CA PHE A 151 2.60 -5.37 14.07
C PHE A 151 3.96 -4.79 14.45
N ASP A 152 3.95 -3.79 15.32
CA ASP A 152 5.13 -3.11 15.88
C ASP A 152 6.16 -2.80 14.77
N MET A 153 5.79 -1.92 13.84
CA MET A 153 6.72 -1.50 12.79
C MET A 153 7.95 -0.76 13.35
N GLY A 154 7.86 -0.24 14.58
CA GLY A 154 8.94 0.46 15.28
C GLY A 154 10.19 -0.40 15.47
N ARG A 155 10.07 -1.73 15.64
CA ARG A 155 11.22 -2.63 15.73
C ARG A 155 12.10 -2.66 14.48
N TYR A 156 11.56 -2.25 13.34
CA TYR A 156 12.26 -2.13 12.06
C TYR A 156 12.80 -0.71 11.81
N GLY A 157 12.69 0.17 12.81
CA GLY A 157 13.10 1.56 12.73
C GLY A 157 12.15 2.45 11.93
N ILE A 158 10.90 2.02 11.72
CA ILE A 158 9.88 2.76 10.97
C ILE A 158 8.93 3.41 11.97
N GLU A 159 8.72 4.72 11.88
CA GLU A 159 7.85 5.44 12.80
C GLU A 159 7.14 6.62 12.13
N PHE A 160 5.92 6.93 12.56
CA PHE A 160 5.25 8.18 12.19
C PHE A 160 5.59 9.30 13.17
N VAL A 161 6.00 10.46 12.65
CA VAL A 161 6.30 11.65 13.43
C VAL A 161 5.25 12.75 13.22
N ALA A 162 5.09 13.61 14.23
CA ALA A 162 4.11 14.68 14.19
C ALA A 162 4.51 15.83 13.24
N SER A 163 5.79 16.20 13.26
CA SER A 163 6.30 17.33 12.47
C SER A 163 6.93 16.84 11.16
N PRO A 164 6.56 17.41 9.99
CA PRO A 164 7.25 17.11 8.74
C PRO A 164 8.75 17.45 8.78
N ARG A 165 9.16 18.40 9.64
CA ARG A 165 10.57 18.77 9.82
C ARG A 165 11.43 17.69 10.48
N HIS A 166 10.79 16.68 11.08
CA HIS A 166 11.47 15.51 11.65
C HIS A 166 11.28 14.25 10.80
N ALA A 167 10.61 14.37 9.65
CA ALA A 167 10.34 13.24 8.77
C ALA A 167 11.42 13.12 7.69
N ASP A 168 11.56 11.91 7.17
CA ASP A 168 12.39 11.52 6.03
C ASP A 168 11.52 11.25 4.78
N GLY A 169 10.20 11.42 4.90
CA GLY A 169 9.27 11.19 3.80
C GLY A 169 7.81 11.40 4.18
N VAL A 170 6.97 11.46 3.16
CA VAL A 170 5.51 11.62 3.29
C VAL A 170 4.80 10.35 2.88
N VAL A 171 3.81 9.94 3.69
CA VAL A 171 2.84 8.89 3.34
C VAL A 171 1.52 9.57 3.04
N ILE A 172 1.06 9.46 1.81
CA ILE A 172 -0.17 10.07 1.33
C ILE A 172 -1.28 9.03 1.37
N THR A 173 -2.38 9.39 2.01
CA THR A 173 -3.64 8.64 2.00
C THR A 173 -4.77 9.52 1.45
N GLY A 174 -5.82 8.90 0.91
CA GLY A 174 -6.93 9.61 0.28
C GLY A 174 -6.65 10.07 -1.17
N PRO A 175 -7.66 10.60 -1.88
CA PRO A 175 -7.63 10.84 -3.32
C PRO A 175 -6.90 12.12 -3.75
N ILE A 176 -6.44 12.94 -2.79
CA ILE A 176 -5.90 14.29 -2.97
C ILE A 176 -6.99 15.25 -3.46
N SER A 177 -7.84 15.66 -2.53
CA SER A 177 -8.87 16.67 -2.81
C SER A 177 -8.22 18.03 -3.13
N GLU A 178 -8.91 18.83 -3.94
CA GLU A 178 -8.48 20.20 -4.30
C GLU A 178 -8.14 21.02 -3.05
N ASN A 179 -8.99 20.95 -2.01
CA ASN A 179 -8.78 21.67 -0.75
C ASN A 179 -7.54 21.21 0.03
N MET A 180 -7.11 19.95 -0.14
CA MET A 180 -5.95 19.39 0.55
C MET A 180 -4.65 19.46 -0.25
N SER A 181 -4.72 19.69 -1.56
CA SER A 181 -3.56 19.75 -2.48
C SER A 181 -2.48 20.70 -1.97
N ARG A 182 -2.86 21.92 -1.59
CA ARG A 182 -1.91 22.94 -1.10
C ARG A 182 -1.30 22.57 0.25
N ALA A 183 -2.10 21.98 1.15
CA ALA A 183 -1.61 21.55 2.46
C ALA A 183 -0.63 20.38 2.33
N LEU A 184 -0.87 19.47 1.38
CA LEU A 184 0.06 18.39 1.03
C LEU A 184 1.39 18.95 0.53
N GLU A 185 1.36 19.87 -0.44
CA GLU A 185 2.57 20.53 -0.98
C GLU A 185 3.39 21.20 0.13
N ILE A 186 2.75 22.03 0.97
CA ILE A 186 3.42 22.72 2.09
C ILE A 186 4.04 21.72 3.06
N THR A 187 3.36 20.59 3.32
CA THR A 187 3.88 19.56 4.21
C THR A 187 5.11 18.89 3.59
N TYR A 188 5.07 18.54 2.31
CA TYR A 188 6.18 17.94 1.59
C TYR A 188 7.39 18.87 1.50
N ASP A 189 7.17 20.15 1.20
CA ASP A 189 8.23 21.18 1.16
C ASP A 189 8.94 21.36 2.52
N ALA A 190 8.24 21.08 3.62
CA ALA A 190 8.79 21.18 4.97
C ALA A 190 9.63 19.96 5.39
N ILE A 191 9.68 18.90 4.58
CA ILE A 191 10.49 17.70 4.82
C ILE A 191 11.91 17.95 4.25
N PRO A 192 12.98 17.78 5.05
CA PRO A 192 14.36 17.90 4.58
C PRO A 192 14.70 16.91 3.46
N GLU A 193 15.61 17.28 2.56
CA GLU A 193 16.18 16.33 1.59
C GLU A 193 17.32 15.51 2.22
N PRO A 194 17.52 14.24 1.81
CA PRO A 194 16.68 13.49 0.87
C PRO A 194 15.32 13.11 1.48
N ARG A 195 14.26 13.03 0.67
CA ARG A 195 12.92 12.60 1.14
C ARG A 195 12.24 11.63 0.20
N ILE A 196 11.37 10.76 0.74
CA ILE A 196 10.58 9.80 -0.05
C ILE A 196 9.08 10.11 -0.07
N ILE A 197 8.39 9.62 -1.10
CA ILE A 197 6.93 9.66 -1.23
C ILE A 197 6.36 8.25 -1.30
N ILE A 198 5.40 7.95 -0.42
CA ILE A 198 4.68 6.69 -0.38
C ILE A 198 3.19 6.96 -0.59
N LEU A 199 2.57 6.28 -1.56
CA LEU A 199 1.12 6.29 -1.74
C LEU A 199 0.52 5.06 -1.08
N ALA A 200 -0.28 5.26 -0.03
CA ALA A 200 -0.94 4.19 0.70
C ALA A 200 -2.44 4.18 0.40
N GLY A 201 -2.91 3.06 -0.14
CA GLY A 201 -4.29 2.84 -0.50
C GLY A 201 -4.63 3.24 -1.94
N THR A 202 -5.73 2.66 -2.43
CA THR A 202 -6.21 2.81 -3.80
C THR A 202 -6.53 4.26 -4.14
N ASP A 203 -7.08 5.01 -3.19
CA ASP A 203 -7.40 6.43 -3.36
C ASP A 203 -6.13 7.26 -3.59
N ALA A 204 -5.07 7.02 -2.82
CA ALA A 204 -3.80 7.73 -3.01
C ALA A 204 -3.17 7.38 -4.37
N ILE A 205 -3.23 6.12 -4.79
CA ILE A 205 -2.59 5.65 -6.03
C ILE A 205 -3.34 6.13 -7.29
N SER A 206 -4.67 6.11 -7.29
CA SER A 206 -5.46 6.33 -8.52
C SER A 206 -6.58 7.36 -8.42
N GLY A 207 -6.86 7.90 -7.23
CA GLY A 207 -8.06 8.69 -6.94
C GLY A 207 -9.26 7.80 -6.55
N GLY A 208 -9.10 6.47 -6.62
CA GLY A 208 -10.11 5.50 -6.22
C GLY A 208 -11.44 5.72 -6.93
N ILE A 209 -12.53 5.65 -6.17
CA ILE A 209 -13.89 5.90 -6.71
C ILE A 209 -14.07 7.36 -7.21
N PHE A 210 -13.19 8.27 -6.80
CA PHE A 210 -13.26 9.70 -7.14
C PHE A 210 -12.38 10.10 -8.34
N ALA A 211 -11.70 9.17 -9.01
CA ALA A 211 -10.67 9.45 -10.02
C ALA A 211 -11.10 10.37 -11.20
N GLY A 212 -12.41 10.51 -11.46
CA GLY A 212 -12.96 11.41 -12.48
C GLY A 212 -13.60 12.70 -11.94
N SER A 213 -13.53 12.94 -10.65
CA SER A 213 -14.12 14.12 -10.01
C SER A 213 -13.27 15.37 -10.25
N THR A 214 -13.91 16.49 -10.54
CA THR A 214 -13.25 17.81 -10.63
C THR A 214 -12.84 18.36 -9.27
N ALA A 215 -13.26 17.73 -8.16
CA ALA A 215 -12.88 18.11 -6.80
C ALA A 215 -11.55 17.51 -6.35
N LEU A 216 -10.81 16.84 -7.25
CA LEU A 216 -9.46 16.35 -7.00
C LEU A 216 -8.44 17.25 -7.69
N ASP A 217 -7.32 17.51 -7.01
CA ASP A 217 -6.12 18.09 -7.63
C ASP A 217 -4.94 17.16 -7.36
N ARG A 218 -4.59 16.38 -8.38
CA ARG A 218 -3.52 15.37 -8.33
C ARG A 218 -2.22 15.84 -8.99
N SER A 219 -2.10 17.14 -9.28
CA SER A 219 -0.90 17.72 -9.93
C SER A 219 0.38 17.50 -9.13
N PHE A 220 0.28 17.32 -7.81
CA PHE A 220 1.41 16.90 -6.96
C PHE A 220 2.10 15.64 -7.48
N LEU A 221 1.33 14.62 -7.89
CA LEU A 221 1.88 13.34 -8.35
C LEU A 221 2.55 13.43 -9.72
N GLU A 222 2.22 14.45 -10.51
CA GLU A 222 2.85 14.71 -11.81
C GLU A 222 4.21 15.39 -11.66
N LYS A 223 4.40 16.15 -10.56
CA LYS A 223 5.61 16.91 -10.27
C LYS A 223 6.68 16.10 -9.54
N HIS A 224 6.27 15.07 -8.79
CA HIS A 224 7.17 14.36 -7.88
C HIS A 224 7.31 12.87 -8.21
N HIS A 225 8.52 12.36 -7.95
CA HIS A 225 8.79 10.94 -8.02
C HIS A 225 8.17 10.20 -6.83
N ILE A 226 7.47 9.10 -7.11
CA ILE A 226 6.87 8.24 -6.09
C ILE A 226 7.78 7.04 -5.85
N ASP A 227 8.28 6.88 -4.62
CA ASP A 227 9.22 5.82 -4.25
C ASP A 227 8.50 4.48 -3.95
N LEU A 228 7.24 4.52 -3.49
CA LEU A 228 6.49 3.30 -3.17
C LEU A 228 4.96 3.47 -3.35
N TYR A 229 4.35 2.48 -3.99
CA TYR A 229 2.90 2.30 -4.09
C TYR A 229 2.49 1.12 -3.22
N VAL A 230 1.52 1.33 -2.33
CA VAL A 230 1.00 0.32 -1.40
C VAL A 230 -0.50 0.13 -1.67
N PRO A 231 -0.89 -0.81 -2.55
CA PRO A 231 -2.28 -1.08 -2.86
C PRO A 231 -3.11 -1.57 -1.67
N GLY A 232 -4.41 -1.27 -1.71
CA GLY A 232 -5.39 -1.76 -0.75
C GLY A 232 -6.55 -0.80 -0.59
N ASN A 233 -7.67 -1.29 -0.05
CA ASN A 233 -8.84 -0.46 0.25
C ASN A 233 -9.53 -0.98 1.53
N PRO A 234 -8.95 -0.74 2.73
CA PRO A 234 -7.71 0.02 2.99
C PRO A 234 -6.41 -0.77 2.78
N ALA A 235 -5.25 -0.09 2.79
CA ALA A 235 -3.94 -0.73 2.71
C ALA A 235 -3.65 -1.51 4.00
N HIS A 236 -3.48 -2.82 3.89
CA HIS A 236 -3.29 -3.68 5.05
C HIS A 236 -1.92 -3.40 5.73
N PRO A 237 -1.82 -3.45 7.08
CA PRO A 237 -0.58 -3.17 7.81
C PRO A 237 0.61 -4.01 7.34
N LEU A 238 0.37 -5.31 7.09
CA LEU A 238 1.41 -6.18 6.54
C LEU A 238 1.86 -5.75 5.14
N THR A 239 0.96 -5.28 4.26
CA THR A 239 1.33 -4.79 2.94
C THR A 239 2.19 -3.54 3.04
N PHE A 240 1.80 -2.60 3.90
CA PHE A 240 2.55 -1.36 4.13
C PHE A 240 3.94 -1.62 4.71
N ILE A 241 4.04 -2.36 5.82
CA ILE A 241 5.30 -2.59 6.51
C ILE A 241 6.26 -3.40 5.63
N ASN A 242 5.78 -4.47 4.98
CA ASN A 242 6.63 -5.26 4.09
C ASN A 242 7.11 -4.46 2.87
N GLY A 243 6.26 -3.61 2.28
CA GLY A 243 6.68 -2.72 1.19
C GLY A 243 7.80 -1.77 1.60
N ILE A 244 7.73 -1.18 2.80
CA ILE A 244 8.80 -0.32 3.33
C ILE A 244 10.06 -1.15 3.63
N MET A 245 9.93 -2.31 4.27
CA MET A 245 11.07 -3.17 4.55
C MET A 245 11.79 -3.59 3.26
N ASP A 246 11.05 -3.89 2.19
CA ASP A 246 11.63 -4.20 0.88
C ASP A 246 12.34 -2.96 0.29
N LEU A 247 11.74 -1.77 0.40
CA LEU A 247 12.33 -0.52 -0.10
C LEU A 247 13.67 -0.23 0.59
N LEU A 248 13.73 -0.40 1.90
CA LEU A 248 14.93 -0.21 2.74
C LEU A 248 15.91 -1.40 2.67
N GLY A 249 15.56 -2.50 2.01
CA GLY A 249 16.39 -3.71 1.96
C GLY A 249 16.58 -4.38 3.33
N ILE A 250 15.56 -4.33 4.19
CA ILE A 250 15.48 -5.00 5.49
C ILE A 250 15.03 -6.45 5.26
N LYS A 251 15.88 -7.43 5.55
CA LYS A 251 15.62 -8.86 5.25
C LYS A 251 15.06 -9.69 6.42
N LYS A 252 15.04 -9.14 7.63
CA LYS A 252 14.60 -9.80 8.86
C LYS A 252 13.56 -8.94 9.54
#